data_AF-A0A3B5KDU7-F1
#
_entry.id   AF-A0A3B5KDU7-F1
#
_cell.length_a   1.000
_cell.length_b   1.000
_cell.length_c   1.000
_cell.angle_alpha   90.00
_cell.angle_beta   90.00
_cell.angle_gamma   90.00
#
_symmetry.space_group_name_H-M   'P 1'
#
loop_
_entity.id
_entity.type
_entity.pdbx_description
1 polymer ?
#
loop_
_entity_poly.entity_id
_entity_poly.type
_entity_poly.pdbx_seq_one_letter_code
_entity_poly.pdbx_strand_id
1 'polypeptide(L)'
;PTAPQGQGGGQGRDQSLLRAPPRLSLSETELEIILALPMFLRFYLLGRAMMLHSRLFTDTASRSIGALNKVGIHFNTRFVGKTLMTTYPGTVLMIFSVSLWVVAAWGLHVCERYEAVKPRASRTALWMVSVTFLSIGYGDVVPHTYCGRSICLLTGIMGAGCTVLVVAVVARKLELTRAEKHVHNFMMDSHISKRLKIAAANVLRETWLIYKHTKLSRDSTRVRTHQRKLLLAIHHCRADLDTHIYALEKNVEELREGFRSLMPLLSSTLSTQNSSIRHLLREREVKTDTQWDKVREDQ
;
A
#
# COMPACT_ATOMS: atom_id res chain seq x y z
N PRO A 1 6.05 36.72 -90.13
CA PRO A 1 7.38 36.84 -90.77
C PRO A 1 8.49 36.69 -89.73
N THR A 2 9.16 35.53 -89.81
CA THR A 2 10.57 35.25 -89.43
C THR A 2 11.03 35.56 -88.00
N ALA A 3 11.73 34.71 -87.25
CA ALA A 3 12.22 33.33 -87.33
C ALA A 3 13.02 33.11 -86.00
N PRO A 4 13.43 31.88 -85.66
CA PRO A 4 13.68 31.40 -84.29
C PRO A 4 15.16 31.08 -83.98
N GLN A 5 15.44 30.63 -82.75
CA GLN A 5 16.44 29.60 -82.34
C GLN A 5 16.38 29.50 -80.79
N GLY A 6 16.35 28.36 -80.09
CA GLY A 6 16.59 26.95 -80.42
C GLY A 6 17.60 26.34 -79.43
N GLN A 7 17.21 25.24 -78.75
CA GLN A 7 17.98 24.34 -77.84
C GLN A 7 18.10 24.81 -76.37
N GLY A 8 17.91 24.00 -75.33
CA GLY A 8 17.71 22.55 -75.12
C GLY A 8 18.11 22.29 -73.64
N GLY A 9 17.26 21.77 -72.76
CA GLY A 9 17.21 20.35 -72.39
C GLY A 9 17.93 20.06 -71.06
N GLY A 10 17.31 19.29 -70.16
CA GLY A 10 17.94 18.69 -68.97
C GLY A 10 17.50 19.32 -67.63
N GLN A 11 16.44 18.84 -66.97
CA GLN A 11 16.39 17.65 -66.11
C GLN A 11 16.86 17.94 -64.69
N GLY A 12 15.93 17.75 -63.74
CA GLY A 12 16.11 18.07 -62.34
C GLY A 12 17.09 17.19 -61.56
N ARG A 13 17.05 17.43 -60.24
CA ARG A 13 17.95 16.99 -59.17
C ARG A 13 19.07 18.00 -58.94
N ASP A 14 18.87 18.83 -57.91
CA ASP A 14 19.90 19.29 -56.96
C ASP A 14 19.31 20.31 -55.97
N GLN A 15 18.23 19.93 -55.28
CA GLN A 15 17.73 20.65 -54.07
C GLN A 15 17.78 19.77 -52.82
N SER A 16 18.57 18.70 -52.85
CA SER A 16 18.70 17.75 -51.76
C SER A 16 20.17 17.48 -51.46
N LEU A 17 20.90 18.46 -50.90
CA LEU A 17 22.09 18.13 -50.10
C LEU A 17 22.51 19.32 -49.21
N LEU A 18 22.63 19.03 -47.91
CA LEU A 18 23.40 19.76 -46.90
C LEU A 18 22.83 21.09 -46.35
N ARG A 19 21.66 21.01 -45.70
CA ARG A 19 21.47 21.76 -44.45
C ARG A 19 21.83 20.84 -43.29
N ALA A 20 23.13 20.73 -42.99
CA ALA A 20 23.56 20.11 -41.75
C ALA A 20 23.01 20.92 -40.58
N PRO A 21 22.19 20.36 -39.66
CA PRO A 21 21.87 21.04 -38.42
C PRO A 21 23.13 21.08 -37.54
N PRO A 22 23.30 22.11 -36.70
CA PRO A 22 24.54 22.35 -35.98
C PRO A 22 24.74 21.26 -34.93
N ARG A 23 25.88 20.55 -34.97
CA ARG A 23 26.28 19.64 -33.89
C ARG A 23 26.54 20.34 -32.54
N LEU A 24 26.56 21.67 -32.53
CA LEU A 24 26.73 22.52 -31.34
C LEU A 24 25.47 22.60 -30.46
N SER A 25 24.25 22.49 -31.01
CA SER A 25 23.02 22.64 -30.22
C SER A 25 22.70 21.43 -29.34
N LEU A 26 23.24 20.25 -29.70
CA LEU A 26 23.04 19.00 -28.94
C LEU A 26 23.90 18.98 -27.68
N SER A 27 25.12 19.54 -27.73
CA SER A 27 25.97 19.68 -26.54
C SER A 27 25.45 20.73 -25.56
N GLU A 28 24.86 21.83 -26.05
CA GLU A 28 24.27 22.87 -25.19
C GLU A 28 23.05 22.33 -24.43
N THR A 29 22.20 21.55 -25.08
CA THR A 29 21.01 20.93 -24.44
C THR A 29 21.39 19.86 -23.42
N GLU A 30 22.38 19.00 -23.70
CA GLU A 30 22.88 18.04 -22.70
C GLU A 30 23.47 18.75 -21.47
N LEU A 31 24.17 19.86 -21.67
CA LEU A 31 24.78 20.64 -20.60
C LEU A 31 23.73 21.40 -19.77
N GLU A 32 22.67 21.93 -20.40
CA GLU A 32 21.51 22.51 -19.70
C GLU A 32 20.76 21.47 -18.86
N ILE A 33 20.57 20.24 -19.36
CA ILE A 33 19.94 19.14 -18.62
C ILE A 33 20.80 18.75 -17.41
N ILE A 34 22.12 18.66 -17.60
CA ILE A 34 23.08 18.35 -16.53
C ILE A 34 23.13 19.47 -15.47
N LEU A 35 23.07 20.75 -15.88
CA LEU A 35 23.00 21.88 -14.95
C LEU A 35 21.62 22.03 -14.28
N ALA A 36 20.56 21.52 -14.89
CA ALA A 36 19.21 21.52 -14.32
C ALA A 36 19.00 20.44 -13.25
N LEU A 37 19.64 19.28 -13.39
CA LEU A 37 19.62 18.20 -12.40
C LEU A 37 19.93 18.65 -10.96
N PRO A 38 20.97 19.45 -10.67
CA PRO A 38 21.22 19.97 -9.32
C PRO A 38 20.20 21.02 -8.86
N MET A 39 19.47 21.68 -9.76
CA MET A 39 18.34 22.55 -9.39
C MET A 39 17.14 21.72 -8.93
N PHE A 40 16.91 20.55 -9.54
CA PHE A 40 15.89 19.60 -9.08
C PHE A 40 16.27 18.80 -7.84
N LEU A 41 17.57 18.58 -7.62
CA LEU A 41 18.09 18.05 -6.36
C LEU A 41 17.65 18.93 -5.17
N ARG A 42 17.36 20.22 -5.38
CA ARG A 42 16.81 21.09 -4.35
C ARG A 42 15.40 20.73 -3.89
N PHE A 43 14.63 19.91 -4.62
CA PHE A 43 13.36 19.37 -4.09
C PHE A 43 13.60 18.47 -2.86
N TYR A 44 14.80 17.90 -2.68
CA TYR A 44 15.18 17.27 -1.42
C TYR A 44 15.17 18.25 -0.24
N LEU A 45 15.47 19.54 -0.46
CA LEU A 45 15.37 20.58 0.56
C LEU A 45 13.91 20.86 0.94
N LEU A 46 12.96 20.71 0.02
CA LEU A 46 11.52 20.79 0.34
C LEU A 46 11.10 19.62 1.22
N GLY A 47 11.56 18.40 0.90
CA GLY A 47 11.39 17.24 1.79
C GLY A 47 12.00 17.49 3.17
N ARG A 48 13.20 18.09 3.22
CA ARG A 48 13.86 18.48 4.47
C ARG A 48 13.12 19.61 5.22
N ALA A 49 12.54 20.58 4.53
CA ALA A 49 11.74 21.66 5.11
C ALA A 49 10.41 21.13 5.68
N MET A 50 9.77 20.19 4.99
CA MET A 50 8.61 19.46 5.48
C MET A 50 8.96 18.62 6.73
N MET A 51 10.13 17.98 6.74
CA MET A 51 10.67 17.27 7.91
C MET A 51 10.93 18.22 9.09
N LEU A 52 11.42 19.44 8.83
CA LEU A 52 11.70 20.46 9.84
C LEU A 52 10.41 21.10 10.42
N HIS A 53 9.40 21.30 9.58
CA HIS A 53 8.12 21.92 9.98
C HIS A 53 7.18 20.95 10.72
N SER A 54 7.39 19.64 10.57
CA SER A 54 6.64 18.65 11.36
C SER A 54 7.05 18.76 12.83
N ARG A 55 6.16 19.33 13.66
CA ARG A 55 6.32 19.51 15.12
C ARG A 55 6.79 18.25 15.87
N LEU A 56 6.58 17.07 15.30
CA LEU A 56 7.07 15.78 15.82
C LEU A 56 8.61 15.68 15.93
N PHE A 57 9.37 16.42 15.11
CA PHE A 57 10.85 16.33 15.05
C PHE A 57 11.57 17.53 15.67
N THR A 58 10.84 18.59 16.02
CA THR A 58 11.37 19.73 16.78
C THR A 58 11.39 19.45 18.28
N ASP A 59 10.79 18.34 18.72
CA ASP A 59 10.74 17.96 20.12
C ASP A 59 12.12 17.54 20.64
N THR A 60 12.58 18.24 21.69
CA THR A 60 13.88 18.09 22.36
C THR A 60 14.16 16.63 22.79
N ALA A 61 13.11 15.85 23.07
CA ALA A 61 13.18 14.43 23.43
C ALA A 61 13.70 13.52 22.30
N SER A 62 13.38 13.82 21.03
CA SER A 62 13.86 13.03 19.89
C SER A 62 15.36 13.24 19.62
N ARG A 63 15.85 14.48 19.87
CA ARG A 63 17.26 14.86 19.74
C ARG A 63 18.14 14.24 20.83
N SER A 64 17.65 14.13 22.07
CA SER A 64 18.42 13.51 23.16
C SER A 64 18.55 12.00 23.00
N ILE A 65 17.51 11.32 22.52
CA ILE A 65 17.53 9.86 22.24
C ILE A 65 18.45 9.52 21.06
N GLY A 66 18.49 10.37 20.02
CA GLY A 66 19.39 10.20 18.87
C GLY A 66 20.88 10.43 19.17
N ALA A 67 21.22 11.26 20.15
CA ALA A 67 22.60 11.54 20.56
C ALA A 67 23.23 10.38 21.36
N LEU A 68 22.41 9.59 22.06
CA LEU A 68 22.87 8.45 22.85
C LEU A 68 23.23 7.22 21.99
N ASN A 69 22.71 7.14 20.76
CA ASN A 69 22.93 6.01 19.85
C ASN A 69 23.88 6.43 18.71
N LYS A 70 25.20 6.35 18.97
CA LYS A 70 26.37 6.76 18.14
C LYS A 70 26.41 6.26 16.67
N VAL A 71 25.40 6.53 15.84
CA VAL A 71 25.39 6.25 14.39
C VAL A 71 24.59 7.36 13.66
N GLY A 72 24.99 8.62 13.89
CA GLY A 72 24.08 9.77 13.85
C GLY A 72 23.59 10.30 12.48
N ILE A 73 24.12 9.86 11.34
CA ILE A 73 23.83 10.54 10.05
C ILE A 73 22.94 9.72 9.12
N HIS A 74 23.18 8.41 9.00
CA HIS A 74 22.46 7.56 8.04
C HIS A 74 21.13 7.01 8.58
N PHE A 75 20.99 6.90 9.91
CA PHE A 75 19.75 6.49 10.54
C PHE A 75 18.72 7.61 10.49
N ASN A 76 19.13 8.86 10.72
CA ASN A 76 18.22 9.99 10.88
C ASN A 76 17.34 10.20 9.63
N THR A 77 17.90 10.27 8.41
CA THR A 77 17.10 10.54 7.20
C THR A 77 16.20 9.38 6.77
N ARG A 78 16.68 8.13 6.84
CA ARG A 78 15.88 6.94 6.51
C ARG A 78 14.82 6.63 7.56
N PHE A 79 15.15 6.83 8.83
CA PHE A 79 14.20 6.70 9.95
C PHE A 79 13.12 7.77 9.85
N VAL A 80 13.50 9.04 9.66
CA VAL A 80 12.54 10.13 9.52
C VAL A 80 11.63 9.91 8.29
N GLY A 81 12.19 9.49 7.15
CA GLY A 81 11.40 9.14 5.97
C GLY A 81 10.38 8.02 6.23
N LYS A 82 10.79 6.96 6.92
CA LYS A 82 9.89 5.86 7.33
C LYS A 82 8.80 6.35 8.29
N THR A 83 9.17 7.15 9.30
CA THR A 83 8.24 7.69 10.29
C THR A 83 7.23 8.66 9.67
N LEU A 84 7.66 9.52 8.75
CA LEU A 84 6.76 10.44 8.06
C LEU A 84 5.78 9.69 7.15
N MET A 85 6.26 8.65 6.45
CA MET A 85 5.40 7.77 5.65
C MET A 85 4.41 6.95 6.50
N THR A 86 4.70 6.66 7.77
CA THR A 86 3.73 5.95 8.62
C THR A 86 2.73 6.90 9.28
N THR A 87 3.14 8.11 9.68
CA THR A 87 2.24 9.08 10.34
C THR A 87 1.29 9.76 9.34
N TYR A 88 1.80 10.32 8.25
CA TYR A 88 1.01 11.06 7.25
C TYR A 88 1.31 10.59 5.81
N PRO A 89 1.03 9.30 5.48
CA PRO A 89 1.39 8.72 4.18
C PRO A 89 0.81 9.49 2.98
N GLY A 90 -0.46 9.91 3.09
CA GLY A 90 -1.16 10.58 1.99
C GLY A 90 -0.57 11.95 1.65
N THR A 91 -0.29 12.78 2.67
CA THR A 91 0.29 14.12 2.48
C THR A 91 1.69 14.05 1.86
N VAL A 92 2.52 13.10 2.32
CA VAL A 92 3.87 12.90 1.76
C VAL A 92 3.82 12.45 0.30
N LEU A 93 2.98 11.45 -0.01
CA LEU A 93 2.81 10.97 -1.38
C LEU A 93 2.26 12.05 -2.32
N MET A 94 1.33 12.89 -1.83
CA MET A 94 0.74 13.98 -2.60
C MET A 94 1.79 15.06 -2.93
N ILE A 95 2.58 15.49 -1.94
CA ILE A 95 3.67 16.46 -2.16
C ILE A 95 4.73 15.88 -3.12
N PHE A 96 5.11 14.62 -2.94
CA PHE A 96 6.08 13.96 -3.83
C PHE A 96 5.56 13.86 -5.26
N SER A 97 4.31 13.43 -5.45
CA SER A 97 3.67 13.33 -6.77
C SER A 97 3.60 14.69 -7.49
N VAL A 98 3.16 15.74 -6.80
CA VAL A 98 3.10 17.10 -7.37
C VAL A 98 4.48 17.62 -7.72
N SER A 99 5.50 17.36 -6.89
CA SER A 99 6.87 17.76 -7.20
C SER A 99 7.39 17.06 -8.47
N LEU A 100 7.16 15.75 -8.61
CA LEU A 100 7.53 14.99 -9.80
C LEU A 100 6.83 15.51 -11.06
N TRP A 101 5.55 15.89 -10.97
CA TRP A 101 4.83 16.50 -12.09
C TRP A 101 5.48 17.80 -12.56
N VAL A 102 5.84 18.68 -11.62
CA VAL A 102 6.49 19.95 -11.96
C VAL A 102 7.86 19.72 -12.59
N VAL A 103 8.66 18.79 -12.05
CA VAL A 103 9.98 18.43 -12.61
C VAL A 103 9.86 17.85 -14.02
N ALA A 104 8.98 16.85 -14.21
CA ALA A 104 8.80 16.20 -15.49
C ALA A 104 8.23 17.16 -16.55
N ALA A 105 7.28 18.03 -16.17
CA ALA A 105 6.70 19.00 -17.09
C ALA A 105 7.72 20.07 -17.51
N TRP A 106 8.56 20.53 -16.58
CA TRP A 106 9.65 21.43 -16.92
C TRP A 106 10.69 20.76 -17.83
N GLY A 107 11.10 19.52 -17.51
CA GLY A 107 12.06 18.77 -18.32
C GLY A 107 11.55 18.52 -19.74
N LEU A 108 10.29 18.12 -19.89
CA LEU A 108 9.66 17.93 -21.20
C LEU A 108 9.58 19.24 -21.99
N HIS A 109 9.22 20.34 -21.33
CA HIS A 109 9.16 21.66 -21.94
C HIS A 109 10.54 22.12 -22.44
N VAL A 110 11.62 21.90 -21.66
CA VAL A 110 12.99 22.24 -22.07
C VAL A 110 13.44 21.37 -23.25
N CYS A 111 13.20 20.05 -23.19
CA CYS A 111 13.64 19.15 -24.25
C CYS A 111 12.91 19.37 -25.59
N GLU A 112 11.62 19.70 -25.58
CA GLU A 112 10.85 19.96 -26.81
C GLU A 112 10.93 21.43 -27.30
N ARG A 113 11.57 22.34 -26.55
CA ARG A 113 11.69 23.76 -26.93
C ARG A 113 12.58 23.98 -28.15
N TYR A 114 13.56 23.09 -28.38
CA TYR A 114 14.62 23.29 -29.36
C TYR A 114 14.33 22.68 -30.74
N GLU A 115 13.50 21.63 -30.85
CA GLU A 115 13.17 21.00 -32.14
C GLU A 115 11.82 21.44 -32.73
N ALA A 116 10.94 22.07 -31.95
CA ALA A 116 9.59 22.38 -32.41
C ALA A 116 9.54 23.69 -33.23
N VAL A 117 9.22 23.59 -34.52
CA VAL A 117 8.95 24.72 -35.44
C VAL A 117 7.82 25.64 -34.91
N LYS A 118 6.98 25.16 -33.99
CA LYS A 118 6.06 25.96 -33.19
C LYS A 118 6.35 25.76 -31.70
N PRO A 119 6.61 26.82 -30.91
CA PRO A 119 6.80 26.69 -29.47
C PRO A 119 5.52 26.13 -28.84
N ARG A 120 5.60 24.92 -28.28
CA ARG A 120 4.50 24.35 -27.49
C ARG A 120 4.35 25.14 -26.19
N ALA A 121 3.12 25.54 -25.88
CA ALA A 121 2.83 26.20 -24.60
C ALA A 121 3.16 25.25 -23.43
N SER A 122 3.73 25.79 -22.35
CA SER A 122 4.03 25.04 -21.12
C SER A 122 2.84 24.25 -20.56
N ARG A 123 1.62 24.73 -20.82
CA ARG A 123 0.35 24.08 -20.45
C ARG A 123 0.14 22.73 -21.13
N THR A 124 0.62 22.57 -22.37
CA THR A 124 0.53 21.30 -23.14
C THR A 124 1.50 20.26 -22.59
N ALA A 125 2.67 20.67 -22.11
CA ALA A 125 3.63 19.78 -21.46
C ALA A 125 3.12 19.27 -20.11
N LEU A 126 2.47 20.14 -19.32
CA LEU A 126 1.80 19.75 -18.07
C LEU A 126 0.71 18.71 -18.32
N TRP A 127 -0.16 18.93 -19.31
CA TRP A 127 -1.19 17.96 -19.71
C TRP A 127 -0.59 16.59 -20.05
N MET A 128 0.44 16.58 -20.90
CA MET A 128 1.09 15.33 -21.33
C MET A 128 1.72 14.58 -20.17
N VAL A 129 2.40 15.28 -19.26
CA VAL A 129 3.03 14.65 -18.08
C VAL A 129 1.98 14.08 -17.14
N SER A 130 0.86 14.77 -16.89
CA SER A 130 -0.22 14.24 -16.06
C SER A 130 -0.83 12.97 -16.68
N VAL A 131 -1.16 12.98 -17.97
CA VAL A 131 -1.74 11.82 -18.69
C VAL A 131 -0.77 10.63 -18.72
N THR A 132 0.53 10.89 -18.84
CA THR A 132 1.58 9.87 -18.80
C THR A 132 1.77 9.29 -17.40
N PHE A 133 1.77 10.15 -16.37
CA PHE A 133 1.94 9.73 -14.97
C PHE A 133 0.76 8.88 -14.46
N LEU A 134 -0.46 9.19 -14.91
CA LEU A 134 -1.64 8.37 -14.62
C LEU A 134 -1.68 7.08 -15.46
N SER A 135 -0.72 6.86 -16.35
CA SER A 135 -0.69 5.72 -17.28
C SER A 135 -1.94 5.63 -18.17
N ILE A 136 -2.55 6.77 -18.55
CA ILE A 136 -3.71 6.83 -19.44
C ILE A 136 -3.26 6.79 -20.91
N GLY A 137 -2.37 7.72 -21.29
CA GLY A 137 -1.75 7.76 -22.62
C GLY A 137 -2.71 7.97 -23.79
N TYR A 138 -3.43 9.09 -23.85
CA TYR A 138 -4.37 9.39 -24.95
C TYR A 138 -3.72 9.44 -26.35
N GLY A 139 -2.44 9.83 -26.43
CA GLY A 139 -1.69 9.89 -27.69
C GLY A 139 -1.98 11.13 -28.56
N ASP A 140 -2.70 12.11 -28.03
CA ASP A 140 -2.98 13.41 -28.65
C ASP A 140 -1.74 14.31 -28.77
N VAL A 141 -0.80 14.17 -27.83
CA VAL A 141 0.48 14.87 -27.82
C VAL A 141 1.59 13.86 -27.51
N VAL A 142 2.64 13.82 -28.32
CA VAL A 142 3.76 12.88 -28.18
C VAL A 142 5.09 13.62 -28.31
N PRO A 143 6.12 13.31 -27.49
CA PRO A 143 7.45 13.86 -27.67
C PRO A 143 8.12 13.27 -28.92
N HIS A 144 8.69 14.15 -29.72
CA HIS A 144 9.45 13.74 -30.91
C HIS A 144 10.95 13.62 -30.60
N THR A 145 11.43 14.31 -29.56
CA THR A 145 12.83 14.28 -29.12
C THR A 145 13.19 13.01 -28.36
N TYR A 146 14.43 12.53 -28.51
CA TYR A 146 14.95 11.41 -27.72
C TYR A 146 14.97 11.71 -26.22
N CYS A 147 15.31 12.96 -25.83
CA CYS A 147 15.21 13.39 -24.43
C CYS A 147 13.76 13.30 -23.91
N GLY A 148 12.78 13.87 -24.64
CA GLY A 148 11.38 13.87 -24.21
C GLY A 148 10.81 12.46 -24.06
N ARG A 149 11.20 11.54 -24.93
CA ARG A 149 10.83 10.11 -24.82
C ARG A 149 11.39 9.48 -23.55
N SER A 150 12.65 9.72 -23.20
CA SER A 150 13.25 9.25 -21.94
C SER A 150 12.52 9.80 -20.72
N ILE A 151 12.16 11.09 -20.73
CA ILE A 151 11.39 11.72 -19.64
C ILE A 151 10.00 11.08 -19.50
N CYS A 152 9.30 10.81 -20.60
CA CYS A 152 8.01 10.11 -20.58
C CYS A 152 8.13 8.69 -20.01
N LEU A 153 9.17 7.93 -20.39
CA LEU A 153 9.42 6.60 -19.84
C LEU A 153 9.68 6.65 -18.33
N LEU A 154 10.55 7.55 -17.87
CA LEU A 154 10.85 7.72 -16.45
C LEU A 154 9.61 8.16 -15.66
N THR A 155 8.80 9.06 -16.22
CA THR A 155 7.55 9.52 -15.63
C THR A 155 6.54 8.38 -15.48
N GLY A 156 6.43 7.49 -16.47
CA GLY A 156 5.57 6.30 -16.41
C GLY A 156 6.00 5.32 -15.33
N ILE A 157 7.31 5.02 -15.22
CA ILE A 157 7.85 4.13 -14.17
C ILE A 157 7.59 4.73 -12.77
N MET A 158 7.82 6.03 -12.60
CA MET A 158 7.57 6.73 -11.34
C MET A 158 6.07 6.81 -11.00
N GLY A 159 5.21 7.03 -12.00
CA GLY A 159 3.76 7.00 -11.84
C GLY A 159 3.27 5.64 -11.36
N ALA A 160 3.71 4.56 -11.99
CA ALA A 160 3.41 3.19 -11.56
C ALA A 160 3.93 2.89 -10.14
N GLY A 161 5.12 3.36 -9.77
CA GLY A 161 5.62 3.25 -8.40
C GLY A 161 4.73 3.98 -7.38
N CYS A 162 4.27 5.19 -7.73
CA CYS A 162 3.39 5.97 -6.86
C CYS A 162 2.02 5.32 -6.68
N THR A 163 1.42 4.75 -7.73
CA THR A 163 0.12 4.07 -7.62
C THR A 163 0.20 2.86 -6.69
N VAL A 164 1.25 2.04 -6.79
CA VAL A 164 1.48 0.91 -5.88
C VAL A 164 1.60 1.38 -4.42
N LEU A 165 2.34 2.46 -4.17
CA LEU A 165 2.49 3.02 -2.82
C LEU A 165 1.15 3.54 -2.26
N VAL A 166 0.34 4.21 -3.09
CA VAL A 166 -0.99 4.68 -2.69
C VAL A 166 -1.89 3.51 -2.32
N VAL A 167 -1.93 2.45 -3.14
CA VAL A 167 -2.73 1.24 -2.85
C VAL A 167 -2.29 0.59 -1.54
N ALA A 168 -0.98 0.46 -1.30
CA ALA A 168 -0.45 -0.09 -0.06
C ALA A 168 -0.82 0.76 1.18
N VAL A 169 -0.85 2.08 1.05
CA VAL A 169 -1.28 3.00 2.11
C VAL A 169 -2.77 2.85 2.38
N VAL A 170 -3.59 2.84 1.33
CA VAL A 170 -5.05 2.70 1.43
C VAL A 170 -5.39 1.37 2.09
N ALA A 171 -4.76 0.26 1.69
CA ALA A 171 -4.98 -1.04 2.31
C ALA A 171 -4.73 -1.03 3.82
N ARG A 172 -3.63 -0.41 4.27
CA ARG A 172 -3.31 -0.29 5.71
C ARG A 172 -4.27 0.62 6.48
N LYS A 173 -4.83 1.65 5.84
CA LYS A 173 -5.80 2.56 6.47
C LYS A 173 -7.22 1.98 6.48
N LEU A 174 -7.54 1.08 5.54
CA LEU A 174 -8.79 0.33 5.51
C LEU A 174 -8.76 -0.90 6.41
N GLU A 175 -7.60 -1.31 6.92
CA GLU A 175 -7.50 -2.37 7.91
C GLU A 175 -8.16 -1.90 9.21
N LEU A 176 -9.33 -2.50 9.53
CA LEU A 176 -10.04 -2.19 10.77
C LEU A 176 -9.14 -2.45 11.97
N THR A 177 -9.15 -1.52 12.92
CA THR A 177 -8.44 -1.72 14.18
C THR A 177 -9.00 -2.93 14.93
N ARG A 178 -8.20 -3.50 15.84
CA ARG A 178 -8.65 -4.65 16.66
C ARG A 178 -9.94 -4.36 17.42
N ALA A 179 -10.10 -3.12 17.91
CA ALA A 179 -11.30 -2.68 18.62
C ALA A 179 -12.52 -2.60 17.68
N GLU A 180 -12.38 -1.97 16.51
CA GLU A 180 -13.45 -1.90 15.50
C GLU A 180 -13.85 -3.29 15.01
N LYS A 181 -12.88 -4.17 14.79
CA LYS A 181 -13.13 -5.57 14.41
C LYS A 181 -13.92 -6.31 15.47
N HIS A 182 -13.61 -6.09 16.75
CA HIS A 182 -14.35 -6.69 17.86
C HIS A 182 -15.80 -6.20 17.91
N VAL A 183 -16.01 -4.89 17.77
CA VAL A 183 -17.36 -4.28 17.71
C VAL A 183 -18.14 -4.79 16.50
N HIS A 184 -17.49 -4.89 15.33
CA HIS A 184 -18.10 -5.43 14.12
C HIS A 184 -18.51 -6.90 14.28
N ASN A 185 -17.65 -7.72 14.91
CA ASN A 185 -17.97 -9.12 15.19
C ASN A 185 -19.18 -9.24 16.13
N PHE A 186 -19.19 -8.45 17.21
CA PHE A 186 -20.31 -8.40 18.14
C PHE A 186 -21.62 -7.95 17.44
N MET A 187 -21.54 -6.96 16.56
CA MET A 187 -22.68 -6.50 15.78
C MET A 187 -23.22 -7.61 14.87
N MET A 188 -22.33 -8.34 14.17
CA MET A 188 -22.69 -9.46 13.33
C MET A 188 -23.39 -10.57 14.13
N ASP A 189 -22.82 -10.98 15.27
CA ASP A 189 -23.36 -12.03 16.13
C ASP A 189 -24.74 -11.66 16.71
N SER A 190 -24.93 -10.39 17.09
CA SER A 190 -26.22 -9.86 17.54
C SER A 190 -27.28 -9.95 16.45
N HIS A 191 -26.92 -9.60 15.21
CA HIS A 191 -27.82 -9.69 14.07
C HIS A 191 -28.20 -11.14 13.72
N ILE A 192 -27.23 -12.06 13.67
CA ILE A 192 -27.50 -13.47 13.38
C ILE A 192 -28.41 -14.08 14.45
N SER A 193 -28.12 -13.83 15.73
CA SER A 193 -28.93 -14.35 16.85
C SER A 193 -30.38 -13.86 16.79
N LYS A 194 -30.62 -12.61 16.37
CA LYS A 194 -31.98 -12.07 16.17
C LYS A 194 -32.68 -12.76 15.01
N ARG A 195 -32.00 -12.92 13.86
CA ARG A 195 -32.57 -13.58 12.67
C ARG A 195 -32.92 -15.04 12.95
N LEU A 196 -32.07 -15.78 13.66
CA LEU A 196 -32.32 -17.15 14.05
C LEU A 196 -33.59 -17.29 14.92
N LYS A 197 -33.76 -16.41 15.91
CA LYS A 197 -34.98 -16.39 16.76
C LYS A 197 -36.25 -16.10 15.95
N ILE A 198 -36.18 -15.17 15.00
CA ILE A 198 -37.31 -14.84 14.11
C ILE A 198 -37.63 -16.03 13.20
N ALA A 199 -36.62 -16.67 12.62
CA ALA A 199 -36.80 -17.85 11.78
C ALA A 199 -37.44 -19.01 12.56
N ALA A 200 -36.96 -19.29 13.76
CA ALA A 200 -37.54 -20.30 14.65
C ALA A 200 -39.00 -20.01 15.01
N ALA A 201 -39.33 -18.74 15.32
CA ALA A 201 -40.71 -18.32 15.57
C ALA A 201 -41.62 -18.54 14.34
N ASN A 202 -41.12 -18.27 13.14
CA ASN A 202 -41.85 -18.52 11.89
C ASN A 202 -42.07 -20.02 11.65
N VAL A 203 -41.08 -20.89 11.94
CA VAL A 203 -41.25 -22.34 11.85
C VAL A 203 -42.39 -22.82 12.76
N LEU A 204 -42.40 -22.38 14.02
CA LEU A 204 -43.46 -22.73 14.98
C LEU A 204 -44.84 -22.21 14.51
N ARG A 205 -44.91 -20.95 14.06
CA ARG A 205 -46.13 -20.33 13.54
C ARG A 205 -46.71 -21.10 12.35
N GLU A 206 -45.90 -21.38 11.33
CA GLU A 206 -46.35 -22.07 10.13
C GLU A 206 -46.73 -23.53 10.42
N THR A 207 -45.99 -24.21 11.31
CA THR A 207 -46.33 -25.57 11.78
C THR A 207 -47.70 -25.61 12.46
N TRP A 208 -47.97 -24.65 13.34
CA TRP A 208 -49.28 -24.51 13.98
C TRP A 208 -50.40 -24.23 12.98
N LEU A 209 -50.18 -23.30 12.04
CA LEU A 209 -51.17 -22.95 11.01
C LEU A 209 -51.49 -24.14 10.10
N ILE A 210 -50.50 -24.97 9.76
CA ILE A 210 -50.73 -26.22 9.02
C ILE A 210 -51.62 -27.16 9.83
N TYR A 211 -51.32 -27.38 11.12
CA TYR A 211 -52.14 -28.24 11.99
C TYR A 211 -53.59 -27.74 12.07
N LYS A 212 -53.78 -26.43 12.31
CA LYS A 212 -55.11 -25.79 12.35
C LYS A 212 -55.88 -25.96 11.04
N HIS A 213 -55.28 -25.64 9.90
CA HIS A 213 -55.99 -25.73 8.61
C HIS A 213 -56.24 -27.17 8.16
N THR A 214 -55.40 -28.11 8.57
CA THR A 214 -55.57 -29.53 8.27
C THR A 214 -56.68 -30.15 9.12
N LYS A 215 -56.72 -29.85 10.43
CA LYS A 215 -57.61 -30.54 11.37
C LYS A 215 -58.90 -29.79 11.70
N LEU A 216 -58.88 -28.45 11.76
CA LEU A 216 -60.06 -27.64 12.10
C LEU A 216 -60.81 -27.09 10.88
N SER A 217 -60.11 -26.67 9.83
CA SER A 217 -60.71 -25.95 8.67
C SER A 217 -60.92 -26.84 7.43
N ARG A 218 -60.16 -27.94 7.28
CA ARG A 218 -60.10 -28.81 6.08
C ARG A 218 -59.87 -28.06 4.76
N ASP A 219 -59.13 -26.95 4.79
CA ASP A 219 -58.81 -26.11 3.61
C ASP A 219 -57.51 -26.55 2.92
N SER A 220 -57.60 -27.49 1.97
CA SER A 220 -56.44 -28.08 1.28
C SER A 220 -55.56 -27.08 0.51
N THR A 221 -56.13 -25.99 -0.01
CA THR A 221 -55.38 -24.95 -0.75
C THR A 221 -54.50 -24.11 0.18
N ARG A 222 -55.03 -23.70 1.34
CA ARG A 222 -54.28 -22.94 2.35
C ARG A 222 -53.19 -23.77 3.01
N VAL A 223 -53.40 -25.07 3.18
CA VAL A 223 -52.38 -26.00 3.72
C VAL A 223 -51.13 -26.00 2.84
N ARG A 224 -51.27 -26.11 1.51
CA ARG A 224 -50.13 -26.10 0.57
C ARG A 224 -49.32 -24.80 0.65
N THR A 225 -49.99 -23.66 0.81
CA THR A 225 -49.31 -22.36 0.97
C THR A 225 -48.49 -22.29 2.26
N HIS A 226 -49.05 -22.74 3.39
CA HIS A 226 -48.32 -22.75 4.67
C HIS A 226 -47.22 -23.81 4.69
N GLN A 227 -47.38 -24.96 4.02
CA GLN A 227 -46.30 -25.94 3.85
C GLN A 227 -45.10 -25.36 3.10
N ARG A 228 -45.30 -24.60 2.02
CA ARG A 228 -44.20 -23.91 1.32
C ARG A 228 -43.51 -22.88 2.22
N LYS A 229 -44.29 -22.10 2.97
CA LYS A 229 -43.74 -21.12 3.93
C LYS A 229 -42.96 -21.79 5.07
N LEU A 230 -43.44 -22.94 5.57
CA LEU A 230 -42.74 -23.73 6.56
C LEU A 230 -41.40 -24.23 6.02
N LEU A 231 -41.37 -24.81 4.81
CA LEU A 231 -40.11 -25.27 4.20
C LEU A 231 -39.10 -24.13 4.03
N LEU A 232 -39.55 -22.95 3.61
CA LEU A 232 -38.71 -21.75 3.53
C LEU A 232 -38.20 -21.31 4.91
N ALA A 233 -39.07 -21.31 5.93
CA ALA A 233 -38.69 -20.96 7.29
C ALA A 233 -37.68 -21.95 7.90
N ILE A 234 -37.86 -23.26 7.65
CA ILE A 234 -36.91 -24.31 8.05
C ILE A 234 -35.57 -24.11 7.36
N HIS A 235 -35.59 -23.83 6.05
CA HIS A 235 -34.35 -23.58 5.30
C HIS A 235 -33.59 -22.37 5.83
N HIS A 236 -34.27 -21.24 6.06
CA HIS A 236 -33.65 -20.06 6.68
C HIS A 236 -33.14 -20.34 8.09
N CYS A 237 -33.93 -21.04 8.93
CA CYS A 237 -33.51 -21.39 10.28
C CYS A 237 -32.27 -22.28 10.29
N ARG A 238 -32.19 -23.24 9.36
CA ARG A 238 -31.04 -24.12 9.21
C ARG A 238 -29.81 -23.37 8.72
N ALA A 239 -29.94 -22.52 7.71
CA ALA A 239 -28.84 -21.71 7.21
C ALA A 239 -28.27 -20.77 8.30
N ASP A 240 -29.15 -20.11 9.06
CA ASP A 240 -28.73 -19.22 10.15
C ASP A 240 -28.08 -20.01 11.30
N LEU A 241 -28.57 -21.22 11.60
CA LEU A 241 -27.99 -22.12 12.61
C LEU A 241 -26.61 -22.65 12.19
N ASP A 242 -26.46 -23.11 10.94
CA ASP A 242 -25.20 -23.61 10.39
C ASP A 242 -24.13 -22.49 10.42
N THR A 243 -24.54 -21.24 10.15
CA THR A 243 -23.65 -20.07 10.25
C THR A 243 -23.18 -19.85 11.70
N HIS A 244 -24.07 -20.02 12.68
CA HIS A 244 -23.73 -19.89 14.11
C HIS A 244 -22.80 -21.00 14.59
N ILE A 245 -23.03 -22.24 14.16
CA ILE A 245 -22.16 -23.39 14.44
C ILE A 245 -20.76 -23.16 13.86
N TYR A 246 -20.67 -22.73 12.61
CA TYR A 246 -19.38 -22.42 11.97
C TYR A 246 -18.61 -21.31 12.70
N ALA A 247 -19.30 -20.26 13.15
CA ALA A 247 -18.68 -19.20 13.95
C ALA A 247 -18.12 -19.72 15.29
N LEU A 248 -18.84 -20.63 15.96
CA LEU A 248 -18.40 -21.30 17.17
C LEU A 248 -17.17 -22.19 16.93
N GLU A 249 -17.20 -23.03 15.89
CA GLU A 249 -16.07 -23.88 15.52
C GLU A 249 -14.82 -23.06 15.25
N LYS A 250 -14.95 -21.94 14.53
CA LYS A 250 -13.84 -21.03 14.26
C LYS A 250 -13.23 -20.45 15.54
N ASN A 251 -14.06 -20.00 16.48
CA ASN A 251 -13.58 -19.47 17.77
C ASN A 251 -12.84 -20.54 18.57
N VAL A 252 -13.31 -21.80 18.52
CA VAL A 252 -12.64 -22.93 19.17
C VAL A 252 -11.29 -23.22 18.50
N GLU A 253 -11.21 -23.18 17.16
CA GLU A 253 -9.97 -23.42 16.45
C GLU A 253 -8.95 -22.29 16.67
N GLU A 254 -9.38 -21.02 16.68
CA GLU A 254 -8.52 -19.88 17.05
C GLU A 254 -7.97 -20.02 18.48
N LEU A 255 -8.80 -20.46 19.43
CA LEU A 255 -8.37 -20.72 20.80
C LEU A 255 -7.36 -21.88 20.87
N ARG A 256 -7.62 -22.95 20.10
CA ARG A 256 -6.75 -24.12 19.99
C ARG A 256 -5.39 -23.76 19.39
N GLU A 257 -5.35 -22.95 18.33
CA GLU A 257 -4.12 -22.45 17.73
C GLU A 257 -3.34 -21.54 18.70
N GLY A 258 -4.04 -20.64 19.39
CA GLY A 258 -3.45 -19.80 20.44
C GLY A 258 -2.80 -20.64 21.54
N PHE A 259 -3.49 -21.67 22.02
CA PHE A 259 -2.95 -22.60 23.02
C PHE A 259 -1.77 -23.42 22.50
N ARG A 260 -1.84 -23.87 21.24
CA ARG A 260 -0.75 -24.59 20.56
C ARG A 260 0.51 -23.75 20.43
N SER A 261 0.36 -22.43 20.23
CA SER A 261 1.48 -21.48 20.22
C SER A 261 2.03 -21.20 21.62
N LEU A 262 1.17 -21.16 22.64
CA LEU A 262 1.57 -20.87 24.03
C LEU A 262 2.28 -22.03 24.71
N MET A 263 1.87 -23.28 24.44
CA MET A 263 2.42 -24.49 25.05
C MET A 263 3.96 -24.62 24.94
N PRO A 264 4.59 -24.43 23.75
CA PRO A 264 6.05 -24.48 23.63
C PRO A 264 6.76 -23.32 24.35
N LEU A 265 6.13 -22.14 24.45
CA LEU A 265 6.67 -20.99 25.21
C LEU A 265 6.67 -21.27 26.72
N LEU A 266 5.62 -21.91 27.24
CA LEU A 266 5.59 -22.36 28.63
C LEU A 266 6.63 -23.47 28.88
N SER A 267 6.76 -24.43 27.96
CA SER A 267 7.76 -25.49 28.05
C SER A 267 9.20 -24.96 28.00
N SER A 268 9.48 -23.98 27.13
CA SER A 268 10.80 -23.34 27.05
C SER A 268 11.10 -22.51 28.30
N THR A 269 10.10 -21.80 28.84
CA THR A 269 10.27 -21.01 30.08
C THR A 269 10.51 -21.94 31.28
N LEU A 270 9.74 -23.03 31.41
CA LEU A 270 9.90 -24.01 32.48
C LEU A 270 11.23 -24.78 32.37
N SER A 271 11.68 -25.14 31.16
CA SER A 271 12.98 -25.79 30.99
C SER A 271 14.14 -24.85 31.32
N THR A 272 14.03 -23.57 30.97
CA THR A 272 15.02 -22.53 31.31
C THR A 272 15.07 -22.26 32.82
N GLN A 273 13.92 -22.26 33.51
CA GLN A 273 13.90 -22.15 34.97
C GLN A 273 14.49 -23.39 35.64
N ASN A 274 14.14 -24.59 35.16
CA ASN A 274 14.69 -25.84 35.70
C ASN A 274 16.20 -25.99 35.47
N SER A 275 16.75 -25.47 34.37
CA SER A 275 18.20 -25.49 34.13
C SER A 275 18.92 -24.49 35.03
N SER A 276 18.36 -23.28 35.22
CA SER A 276 18.90 -22.28 36.16
C SER A 276 18.91 -22.79 37.60
N ILE A 277 17.82 -23.41 38.06
CA ILE A 277 17.76 -23.98 39.42
C ILE A 277 18.83 -25.07 39.60
N ARG A 278 18.99 -25.97 38.62
CA ARG A 278 20.02 -27.02 38.67
C ARG A 278 21.45 -26.46 38.67
N HIS A 279 21.68 -25.35 37.98
CA HIS A 279 22.98 -24.69 38.00
C HIS A 279 23.28 -24.09 39.40
N LEU A 280 22.30 -23.40 39.99
CA LEU A 280 22.44 -22.82 41.34
C LEU A 280 22.65 -23.88 42.43
N LEU A 281 22.00 -25.04 42.30
CA LEU A 281 22.21 -26.18 43.21
C LEU A 281 23.62 -26.76 43.09
N ARG A 282 24.13 -26.95 41.87
CA ARG A 282 25.53 -27.40 41.67
C ARG A 282 26.55 -26.42 42.22
N GLU A 283 26.31 -25.12 42.06
CA GLU A 283 27.20 -24.10 42.61
C GLU A 283 27.20 -24.09 44.15
N ARG A 284 26.04 -24.36 44.77
CA ARG A 284 25.93 -24.58 46.22
C ARG A 284 26.73 -25.80 46.64
N GLU A 285 26.53 -26.96 46.00
CA GLU A 285 27.25 -28.20 46.31
C GLU A 285 28.77 -28.00 46.29
N VAL A 286 29.31 -27.43 45.20
CA VAL A 286 30.75 -27.15 45.07
C VAL A 286 31.26 -26.20 46.15
N LYS A 287 30.49 -25.18 46.54
CA LYS A 287 30.83 -24.27 47.66
C LYS A 287 30.85 -25.00 49.00
N THR A 288 29.92 -25.92 49.23
CA THR A 288 29.93 -26.78 50.43
C THR A 288 31.14 -27.70 50.46
N ASP A 289 31.46 -28.37 49.35
CA ASP A 289 32.59 -29.30 49.27
C ASP A 289 33.92 -28.59 49.50
N THR A 290 34.14 -27.45 48.83
CA THR A 290 35.33 -26.63 49.06
C THR A 290 35.42 -26.06 50.48
N GLN A 291 34.28 -25.81 51.13
CA GLN A 291 34.25 -25.42 52.54
C GLN A 291 34.60 -26.59 53.46
N TRP A 292 34.11 -27.80 53.18
CA TRP A 292 34.45 -29.01 53.93
C TRP A 292 35.90 -29.44 53.75
N ASP A 293 36.48 -29.26 52.57
CA ASP A 293 37.89 -29.56 52.31
C ASP A 293 38.81 -28.62 53.11
N LYS A 294 38.49 -27.31 53.18
CA LYS A 294 39.22 -26.37 54.04
C LYS A 294 39.17 -26.74 55.52
N VAL A 295 38.00 -27.14 56.03
CA VAL A 295 37.86 -27.61 57.42
C VAL A 295 38.68 -28.88 57.69
N ARG A 296 38.92 -29.70 56.67
CA ARG A 296 39.70 -30.94 56.78
C ARG A 296 41.21 -30.70 56.74
N GLU A 297 41.67 -29.65 56.06
CA GLU A 297 43.08 -29.23 56.03
C GLU A 297 43.51 -28.51 57.32
N ASP A 298 42.56 -27.91 58.05
CA ASP A 298 42.81 -27.21 59.31
C ASP A 298 42.85 -28.13 60.56
N GLN A 299 42.68 -29.45 60.41
CA GLN A 299 42.79 -30.48 61.47
C GLN A 299 44.06 -31.31 61.34
#